data_AF-A0A2N1VP27-F1
#
_entry.id   AF-A0A2N1VP27-F1
#
_cell.length_a   1.000
_cell.length_b   1.000
_cell.length_c   1.000
_cell.angle_alpha   90.00
_cell.angle_beta   90.00
_cell.angle_gamma   90.00
#
_symmetry.space_group_name_H-M   'P 1'
#
loop_
_entity.id
_entity.type
_entity.pdbx_description
1 polymer ?
#
loop_
_entity_poly.entity_id
_entity_poly.type
_entity_poly.pdbx_seq_one_letter_code
_entity_poly.pdbx_strand_id
1 'polypeptide(L)'
;MQNRYFVPKNLKFILLPILLVFMGFIGVQAQMETMKSLDEQVHYYSERYKVNCTDEKITDNFGNGHPELYGTRNMRPILHGVAYRGGANNYYHNSAKRDNHNPLPPDGMMNLCIEGFSDAVYLYSKNYDSSEKQLEANGNTLNYHQITGNTNTEIKQIIQMVYDVINRKNEGPIYFHCWNGWHQSGYVSASILKQFCDYDNDEAYDYWMRNTDGANKGYDKIKQMVRDFEPFAEFTISDETKKLICPCRAK
;
A
#
# COMPACT_ATOMS: atom_id res chain seq x y z
N MET A 1 68.33 -54.01 14.40
CA MET A 1 67.28 -54.82 15.07
C MET A 1 66.01 -54.60 14.28
N GLN A 2 65.64 -55.53 13.38
CA GLN A 2 64.54 -56.50 13.59
C GLN A 2 63.31 -55.87 14.29
N ASN A 3 62.06 -56.05 13.91
CA ASN A 3 61.35 -56.75 12.84
C ASN A 3 59.86 -56.53 13.21
N ARG A 4 58.96 -56.35 12.25
CA ARG A 4 57.67 -57.09 12.11
C ARG A 4 56.53 -56.25 11.53
N TYR A 5 56.05 -56.79 10.42
CA TYR A 5 54.78 -56.56 9.76
C TYR A 5 53.57 -56.92 10.64
N PHE A 6 52.46 -56.18 10.49
CA PHE A 6 51.13 -56.78 10.42
C PHE A 6 50.12 -55.88 9.68
N VAL A 7 49.46 -56.47 8.69
CA VAL A 7 48.32 -55.99 7.87
C VAL A 7 47.38 -57.22 7.80
N PRO A 8 46.05 -57.13 7.56
CA PRO A 8 44.98 -56.18 7.88
C PRO A 8 43.77 -56.89 8.56
N LYS A 9 42.69 -56.17 8.90
CA LYS A 9 41.32 -56.72 8.82
C LYS A 9 40.33 -55.67 8.31
N ASN A 10 39.91 -55.87 7.07
CA ASN A 10 38.57 -55.66 6.52
C ASN A 10 37.68 -54.60 7.20
N LEU A 11 37.60 -53.41 6.61
CA LEU A 11 36.38 -52.61 6.70
C LEU A 11 35.86 -52.39 5.28
N LYS A 12 34.80 -53.14 4.94
CA LYS A 12 34.04 -52.94 3.72
C LYS A 12 33.45 -51.54 3.76
N PHE A 13 33.94 -50.63 2.92
CA PHE A 13 33.25 -49.38 2.63
C PHE A 13 31.96 -49.73 1.88
N ILE A 14 30.83 -49.66 2.59
CA ILE A 14 29.51 -49.64 1.97
C ILE A 14 29.34 -48.21 1.44
N LEU A 15 29.53 -48.06 0.12
CA LEU A 15 29.11 -46.88 -0.62
C LEU A 15 27.57 -46.85 -0.60
N LEU A 16 27.00 -46.06 0.31
CA LEU A 16 25.60 -45.67 0.24
C LEU A 16 25.47 -44.57 -0.84
N PRO A 17 24.68 -44.75 -1.91
CA PRO A 17 24.39 -43.64 -2.80
C PRO A 17 23.46 -42.67 -2.05
N ILE A 18 23.98 -41.49 -1.72
CA ILE A 18 23.16 -40.36 -1.27
C ILE A 18 22.31 -39.94 -2.49
N LEU A 19 21.07 -40.42 -2.52
CA LEU A 19 20.05 -39.96 -3.45
C LEU A 19 19.72 -38.51 -3.07
N LEU A 20 20.39 -37.56 -3.73
CA LEU A 20 20.03 -36.14 -3.69
C LEU A 20 18.65 -36.00 -4.33
N VAL A 21 17.61 -36.06 -3.50
CA VAL A 21 16.28 -35.58 -3.88
C VAL A 21 16.40 -34.07 -3.98
N PHE A 22 16.70 -33.59 -5.18
CA PHE A 22 16.39 -32.22 -5.58
C PHE A 22 14.88 -32.08 -5.50
N MET A 23 14.37 -31.69 -4.32
CA MET A 23 13.09 -31.02 -4.25
C MET A 23 13.27 -29.73 -5.05
N GLY A 24 12.84 -29.77 -6.30
CA GLY A 24 12.64 -28.57 -7.09
C GLY A 24 11.71 -27.69 -6.28
N PHE A 25 12.25 -26.65 -5.66
CA PHE A 25 11.47 -25.47 -5.36
C PHE A 25 11.03 -24.94 -6.72
N ILE A 26 9.85 -25.38 -7.15
CA ILE A 26 9.06 -24.65 -8.13
C ILE A 26 8.71 -23.37 -7.38
N GLY A 27 9.58 -22.37 -7.51
CA GLY A 27 9.23 -21.01 -7.21
C GLY A 27 8.03 -20.70 -8.06
N VAL A 28 6.86 -20.58 -7.44
CA VAL A 28 5.72 -19.95 -8.08
C VAL A 28 6.13 -18.49 -8.25
N GLN A 29 6.74 -18.17 -9.39
CA GLN A 29 6.70 -16.82 -9.90
C GLN A 29 5.23 -16.58 -10.20
N ALA A 30 4.51 -15.98 -9.26
CA ALA A 30 3.25 -15.33 -9.57
C ALA A 30 3.62 -14.22 -10.55
N GLN A 31 3.48 -14.52 -11.84
CA GLN A 31 3.39 -13.48 -12.84
C GLN A 31 2.21 -12.63 -12.41
N MET A 32 2.45 -11.34 -12.18
CA MET A 32 1.39 -10.37 -12.05
C MET A 32 0.70 -10.34 -13.42
N GLU A 33 -0.31 -11.20 -13.61
CA GLU A 33 -1.11 -11.17 -14.82
C GLU A 33 -1.75 -9.78 -14.88
N THR A 34 -1.55 -9.09 -16.01
CA THR A 34 -2.17 -7.79 -16.21
C THR A 34 -3.68 -7.96 -16.12
N MET A 35 -4.26 -7.40 -15.05
CA MET A 35 -5.69 -7.47 -14.81
C MET A 35 -6.41 -6.74 -15.95
N LYS A 36 -7.30 -7.46 -16.64
CA LYS A 36 -7.89 -7.02 -17.90
C LYS A 36 -9.04 -6.05 -17.68
N SER A 37 -9.62 -6.04 -16.47
CA SER A 37 -10.75 -5.17 -16.12
C SER A 37 -10.59 -4.54 -14.73
N LEU A 38 -11.39 -3.50 -14.48
CA LEU A 38 -11.50 -2.89 -13.15
C LEU A 38 -12.11 -3.87 -12.14
N ASP A 39 -13.07 -4.69 -12.56
CA ASP A 39 -13.73 -5.70 -11.72
C ASP A 39 -12.72 -6.75 -11.23
N GLU A 40 -11.89 -7.28 -12.12
CA GLU A 40 -10.79 -8.20 -11.76
C GLU A 40 -9.83 -7.56 -10.75
N GLN A 41 -9.49 -6.28 -10.94
CA GLN A 41 -8.62 -5.55 -10.01
C GLN A 41 -9.24 -5.35 -8.63
N VAL A 42 -10.51 -4.94 -8.59
CA VAL A 42 -11.27 -4.76 -7.35
C VAL A 42 -11.37 -6.09 -6.61
N HIS A 43 -11.72 -7.17 -7.31
CA HIS A 43 -11.84 -8.50 -6.72
C HIS A 43 -10.50 -9.00 -6.17
N TYR A 44 -9.44 -8.92 -6.97
CA TYR A 44 -8.09 -9.34 -6.56
C TYR A 44 -7.67 -8.68 -5.26
N TYR A 45 -7.72 -7.35 -5.19
CA TYR A 45 -7.23 -6.64 -4.01
C TYR A 45 -8.15 -6.77 -2.79
N SER A 46 -9.47 -6.88 -3.00
CA SER A 46 -10.42 -7.12 -1.90
C SER A 46 -10.14 -8.46 -1.23
N GLU A 47 -9.92 -9.52 -2.01
CA GLU A 47 -9.57 -10.86 -1.52
C GLU A 47 -8.16 -10.90 -0.91
N ARG A 48 -7.21 -10.17 -1.51
CA ARG A 48 -5.82 -10.10 -1.04
C ARG A 48 -5.73 -9.50 0.36
N TYR A 49 -6.43 -8.40 0.62
CA TYR A 49 -6.31 -7.64 1.88
C TYR A 49 -7.40 -7.94 2.89
N LYS A 50 -8.50 -8.61 2.50
CA LYS A 50 -9.58 -9.09 3.38
C LYS A 50 -10.17 -7.98 4.27
N VAL A 51 -10.28 -6.79 3.70
CA VAL A 51 -10.90 -5.64 4.34
C VAL A 51 -12.13 -5.22 3.55
N ASN A 52 -13.22 -4.90 4.24
CA ASN A 52 -14.50 -4.57 3.62
C ASN A 52 -14.85 -3.08 3.75
N CYS A 53 -14.53 -2.47 4.90
CA CYS A 53 -14.92 -1.11 5.23
C CYS A 53 -13.73 -0.13 5.28
N THR A 54 -14.02 1.16 5.15
CA THR A 54 -13.01 2.24 5.12
C THR A 54 -12.25 2.43 6.44
N ASP A 55 -12.75 1.89 7.55
CA ASP A 55 -12.16 1.92 8.89
C ASP A 55 -11.51 0.61 9.32
N GLU A 56 -11.32 -0.34 8.42
CA GLU A 56 -10.52 -1.54 8.65
C GLU A 56 -9.05 -1.27 8.30
N LYS A 57 -8.12 -1.85 9.08
CA LYS A 57 -6.67 -1.67 8.89
C LYS A 57 -6.08 -2.90 8.21
N ILE A 58 -5.40 -2.69 7.08
CA ILE A 58 -4.57 -3.68 6.40
C ILE A 58 -3.22 -3.79 7.13
N THR A 59 -2.64 -2.64 7.49
CA THR A 59 -1.52 -2.56 8.43
C THR A 59 -1.88 -1.68 9.62
N ASP A 60 -1.46 -2.08 10.83
CA ASP A 60 -1.70 -1.35 12.07
C ASP A 60 -0.79 -0.12 12.21
N ASN A 61 -0.90 0.59 13.34
CA ASN A 61 -0.07 1.76 13.62
C ASN A 61 1.43 1.46 13.77
N PHE A 62 1.83 0.20 13.82
CA PHE A 62 3.22 -0.26 13.94
C PHE A 62 3.72 -0.93 12.65
N GLY A 63 2.88 -0.98 11.61
CA GLY A 63 3.17 -1.63 10.33
C GLY A 63 3.00 -3.15 10.33
N ASN A 64 2.31 -3.72 11.34
CA ASN A 64 1.97 -5.15 11.37
C ASN A 64 0.62 -5.40 10.67
N GLY A 65 0.32 -6.65 10.32
CA GLY A 65 -0.98 -7.07 9.78
C GLY A 65 -0.84 -7.80 8.44
N HIS A 66 -0.20 -7.14 7.47
CA HIS A 66 0.05 -7.70 6.14
C HIS A 66 1.56 -7.59 5.80
N PRO A 67 2.35 -8.66 5.98
CA PRO A 67 3.82 -8.62 5.85
C PRO A 67 4.32 -8.07 4.51
N GLU A 68 3.61 -8.35 3.42
CA GLU A 68 3.96 -7.93 2.07
C GLU A 68 3.69 -6.44 1.82
N LEU A 69 3.05 -5.75 2.78
CA LEU A 69 2.89 -4.31 2.81
C LEU A 69 3.72 -3.66 3.91
N TYR A 70 4.66 -4.40 4.51
CA TYR A 70 5.53 -3.88 5.55
C TYR A 70 6.34 -2.68 5.02
N GLY A 71 6.54 -1.68 5.88
CA GLY A 71 7.04 -0.35 5.49
C GLY A 71 5.92 0.67 5.31
N THR A 72 4.68 0.22 5.09
CA THR A 72 3.46 1.01 5.36
C THR A 72 3.05 0.88 6.82
N ARG A 73 2.21 1.80 7.29
CA ARG A 73 1.51 1.69 8.58
C ARG A 73 0.15 2.36 8.49
N ASN A 74 -0.79 1.92 9.31
CA ASN A 74 -2.18 2.40 9.30
C ASN A 74 -2.79 2.41 7.89
N MET A 75 -2.47 1.39 7.09
CA MET A 75 -2.96 1.29 5.73
C MET A 75 -4.43 0.86 5.75
N ARG A 76 -5.26 1.54 4.96
CA ARG A 76 -6.71 1.32 4.86
C ARG A 76 -7.18 1.46 3.42
N PRO A 77 -8.26 0.77 2.99
CA PRO A 77 -8.85 1.00 1.69
C PRO A 77 -9.52 2.38 1.65
N ILE A 78 -9.40 3.08 0.53
CA ILE A 78 -10.26 4.21 0.18
C ILE A 78 -11.31 3.73 -0.82
N LEU A 79 -10.83 3.14 -1.92
CA LEU A 79 -11.60 2.55 -3.00
C LEU A 79 -10.95 1.19 -3.29
N HIS A 80 -11.72 0.10 -3.21
CA HIS A 80 -11.22 -1.26 -3.41
C HIS A 80 -10.49 -1.39 -4.73
N GLY A 81 -9.27 -1.92 -4.68
CA GLY A 81 -8.40 -2.07 -5.86
C GLY A 81 -7.97 -0.78 -6.55
N VAL A 82 -8.37 0.42 -6.11
CA VAL A 82 -8.07 1.68 -6.80
C VAL A 82 -7.19 2.60 -5.98
N ALA A 83 -7.52 2.81 -4.70
CA ALA A 83 -6.82 3.77 -3.87
C ALA A 83 -6.79 3.36 -2.39
N TYR A 84 -5.64 3.55 -1.77
CA TYR A 84 -5.37 3.21 -0.37
C TYR A 84 -4.73 4.40 0.33
N ARG A 85 -4.92 4.50 1.65
CA ARG A 85 -4.29 5.52 2.49
C ARG A 85 -3.54 4.94 3.66
N GLY A 86 -2.44 5.58 4.05
CA GLY A 86 -1.73 5.23 5.28
C GLY A 86 -0.59 6.18 5.63
N GLY A 87 0.39 5.65 6.36
CA GLY A 87 1.61 6.31 6.78
C GLY A 87 2.87 5.57 6.34
N ALA A 88 4.02 6.15 6.64
CA ALA A 88 5.32 5.51 6.43
C ALA A 88 5.82 4.90 7.74
N ASN A 89 6.18 3.62 7.74
CA ASN A 89 6.62 2.91 8.94
C ASN A 89 8.08 3.19 9.29
N ASN A 90 8.42 4.46 9.50
CA ASN A 90 9.79 4.90 9.79
C ASN A 90 10.18 4.68 11.26
N TYR A 91 9.37 5.18 12.18
CA TYR A 91 9.69 5.18 13.61
C TYR A 91 9.61 3.79 14.25
N TYR A 92 8.59 3.00 13.85
CA TYR A 92 8.35 1.64 14.36
C TYR A 92 9.00 0.56 13.48
N HIS A 93 9.82 0.94 12.50
CA HIS A 93 10.53 -0.01 11.68
C HIS A 93 11.39 -0.97 12.54
N ASN A 94 11.38 -2.26 12.25
CA ASN A 94 12.07 -3.26 13.06
C ASN A 94 13.61 -3.19 12.92
N SER A 95 14.11 -3.05 11.69
CA SER A 95 15.57 -3.06 11.39
C SER A 95 16.15 -1.70 10.99
N ALA A 96 15.45 -0.93 10.15
CA ALA A 96 15.89 0.35 9.60
C ALA A 96 15.07 1.55 10.15
N LYS A 97 15.12 1.78 11.47
CA LYS A 97 14.43 2.92 12.10
C LYS A 97 14.94 4.25 11.58
N ARG A 98 14.01 5.16 11.28
CA ARG A 98 14.30 6.53 10.84
C ARG A 98 13.38 7.51 11.56
N ASP A 99 13.72 8.79 11.50
CA ASP A 99 12.82 9.84 11.99
C ASP A 99 11.45 9.70 11.29
N ASN A 100 10.36 9.93 12.04
CA ASN A 100 9.01 9.73 11.52
C ASN A 100 8.67 10.70 10.38
N HIS A 101 9.35 11.85 10.32
CA HIS A 101 9.14 12.90 9.33
C HIS A 101 9.92 12.63 8.03
N ASN A 102 9.79 11.41 7.52
CA ASN A 102 10.41 10.96 6.29
C ASN A 102 9.36 10.38 5.33
N PRO A 103 9.68 10.35 4.02
CA PRO A 103 8.92 9.57 3.04
C PRO A 103 8.93 8.07 3.39
N LEU A 104 8.32 7.25 2.53
CA LEU A 104 8.34 5.79 2.66
C LEU A 104 9.77 5.26 2.87
N PRO A 105 9.94 4.20 3.69
CA PRO A 105 11.19 3.46 3.70
C PRO A 105 11.38 2.73 2.37
N PRO A 106 12.64 2.54 1.90
CA PRO A 106 12.90 1.94 0.60
C PRO A 106 12.25 0.56 0.41
N ASP A 107 12.24 -0.26 1.46
CA ASP A 107 11.56 -1.55 1.48
C ASP A 107 10.03 -1.42 1.43
N GLY A 108 9.45 -0.40 2.08
CA GLY A 108 8.03 -0.06 1.92
C GLY A 108 7.65 0.28 0.49
N MET A 109 8.48 1.04 -0.23
CA MET A 109 8.27 1.35 -1.64
C MET A 109 8.43 0.09 -2.53
N MET A 110 9.42 -0.75 -2.23
CA MET A 110 9.61 -2.05 -2.88
C MET A 110 8.42 -2.98 -2.71
N ASN A 111 7.92 -3.10 -1.49
CA ASN A 111 6.79 -3.95 -1.14
C ASN A 111 5.51 -3.50 -1.85
N LEU A 112 5.24 -2.19 -1.91
CA LEU A 112 4.13 -1.66 -2.72
C LEU A 112 4.29 -1.98 -4.22
N CYS A 113 5.50 -1.82 -4.76
CA CYS A 113 5.77 -2.13 -6.16
C CYS A 113 5.56 -3.63 -6.47
N ILE A 114 6.03 -4.52 -5.58
CA ILE A 114 5.83 -5.98 -5.69
C ILE A 114 4.34 -6.36 -5.60
N GLU A 115 3.57 -5.67 -4.77
CA GLU A 115 2.12 -5.86 -4.63
C GLU A 115 1.30 -5.21 -5.77
N GLY A 116 1.97 -4.65 -6.78
CA GLY A 116 1.34 -4.14 -8.00
C GLY A 116 0.80 -2.72 -7.91
N PHE A 117 1.21 -1.92 -6.91
CA PHE A 117 0.86 -0.50 -6.87
C PHE A 117 1.58 0.25 -8.01
N SER A 118 0.82 1.05 -8.75
CA SER A 118 1.33 1.87 -9.86
C SER A 118 1.96 3.16 -9.39
N ASP A 119 1.41 3.71 -8.31
CA ASP A 119 1.78 5.01 -7.79
C ASP A 119 1.78 5.01 -6.27
N ALA A 120 2.72 5.75 -5.71
CA ALA A 120 2.66 6.23 -4.33
C ALA A 120 2.69 7.75 -4.33
N VAL A 121 2.00 8.38 -3.37
CA VAL A 121 1.96 9.84 -3.24
C VAL A 121 2.28 10.23 -1.80
N TYR A 122 3.40 10.92 -1.62
CA TYR A 122 3.78 11.51 -0.35
C TYR A 122 3.14 12.88 -0.19
N LEU A 123 2.27 12.99 0.81
CA LEU A 123 1.43 14.17 1.02
C LEU A 123 2.12 15.30 1.80
N TYR A 124 3.43 15.16 2.05
CA TYR A 124 4.30 16.19 2.60
C TYR A 124 5.53 16.34 1.71
N SER A 125 6.26 17.45 1.85
CA SER A 125 7.48 17.69 1.07
C SER A 125 8.77 17.32 1.81
N LYS A 126 8.73 17.25 3.15
CA LYS A 126 9.92 17.09 3.97
C LYS A 126 10.67 15.80 3.62
N ASN A 127 11.95 15.95 3.27
CA ASN A 127 12.88 14.89 2.88
C ASN A 127 12.46 14.10 1.63
N TYR A 128 11.53 14.63 0.82
CA TYR A 128 11.17 13.98 -0.42
C TYR A 128 12.32 14.02 -1.42
N ASP A 129 13.04 15.12 -1.59
CA ASP A 129 14.07 15.26 -2.64
C ASP A 129 15.13 14.16 -2.64
N SER A 130 15.45 13.59 -1.47
CA SER A 130 16.39 12.49 -1.32
C SER A 130 15.78 11.08 -1.45
N SER A 131 14.47 10.97 -1.68
CA SER A 131 13.81 9.70 -1.98
C SER A 131 13.99 9.34 -3.45
N GLU A 132 13.98 8.04 -3.71
CA GLU A 132 13.72 7.53 -5.05
C GLU A 132 12.40 8.08 -5.59
N LYS A 133 12.31 8.24 -6.91
CA LYS A 133 11.12 8.77 -7.61
C LYS A 133 10.38 7.70 -8.40
N GLN A 134 11.03 6.58 -8.62
CA GLN A 134 10.50 5.45 -9.34
C GLN A 134 11.21 4.19 -8.87
N LEU A 135 10.53 3.06 -8.96
CA LEU A 135 11.10 1.76 -8.69
C LEU A 135 10.46 0.72 -9.59
N GLU A 136 11.25 -0.24 -10.07
CA GLU A 136 10.76 -1.40 -10.80
C GLU A 136 10.99 -2.68 -9.98
N ALA A 137 9.96 -3.53 -9.90
CA ALA A 137 10.03 -4.83 -9.22
C ALA A 137 8.97 -5.78 -9.78
N ASN A 138 9.32 -7.06 -9.96
CA ASN A 138 8.40 -8.10 -10.47
C ASN A 138 7.64 -7.74 -11.76
N GLY A 139 8.27 -6.95 -12.64
CA GLY A 139 7.65 -6.50 -13.90
C GLY A 139 6.61 -5.38 -13.72
N ASN A 140 6.48 -4.82 -12.53
CA ASN A 140 5.72 -3.62 -12.24
C ASN A 140 6.64 -2.40 -12.08
N THR A 141 6.12 -1.22 -12.36
CA THR A 141 6.78 0.07 -12.12
C THR A 141 5.92 0.90 -11.17
N LEU A 142 6.50 1.30 -10.03
CA LEU A 142 5.88 2.23 -9.10
C LEU A 142 6.47 3.62 -9.29
N ASN A 143 5.62 4.60 -9.60
CA ASN A 143 5.98 6.01 -9.64
C ASN A 143 5.72 6.64 -8.28
N TYR A 144 6.72 7.29 -7.71
CA TYR A 144 6.59 7.98 -6.43
C TYR A 144 6.48 9.49 -6.68
N HIS A 145 5.42 10.09 -6.16
CA HIS A 145 5.08 11.50 -6.34
C HIS A 145 5.04 12.25 -5.02
N GLN A 146 5.19 13.58 -5.09
CA GLN A 146 4.95 14.48 -3.98
C GLN A 146 3.89 15.50 -4.36
N ILE A 147 2.72 15.38 -3.74
CA ILE A 147 1.56 16.26 -3.98
C ILE A 147 0.88 16.45 -2.62
N THR A 148 0.79 17.67 -2.09
CA THR A 148 0.26 17.85 -0.73
C THR A 148 -1.26 17.76 -0.67
N GLY A 149 -1.95 18.16 -1.74
CA GLY A 149 -3.41 18.25 -1.79
C GLY A 149 -3.99 19.48 -1.09
N ASN A 150 -3.16 20.43 -0.66
CA ASN A 150 -3.59 21.59 0.12
C ASN A 150 -4.20 22.71 -0.71
N THR A 151 -3.94 22.71 -2.01
CA THR A 151 -4.54 23.65 -2.97
C THR A 151 -5.58 22.95 -3.85
N ASN A 152 -6.50 23.73 -4.41
CA ASN A 152 -7.51 23.21 -5.35
C ASN A 152 -6.86 22.49 -6.55
N THR A 153 -5.74 23.00 -7.05
CA THR A 153 -4.99 22.37 -8.16
C THR A 153 -4.42 21.01 -7.75
N GLU A 154 -3.78 20.92 -6.59
CA GLU A 154 -3.18 19.66 -6.14
C GLU A 154 -4.24 18.60 -5.81
N ILE A 155 -5.32 18.96 -5.12
CA ILE A 155 -6.37 17.99 -4.82
C ILE A 155 -7.09 17.55 -6.10
N LYS A 156 -7.29 18.45 -7.07
CA LYS A 156 -7.81 18.10 -8.40
C LYS A 156 -6.89 17.11 -9.12
N GLN A 157 -5.57 17.31 -9.04
CA GLN A 157 -4.59 16.37 -9.58
C GLN A 157 -4.70 14.99 -8.92
N ILE A 158 -4.83 14.92 -7.60
CA ILE A 158 -5.04 13.66 -6.89
C ILE A 158 -6.33 12.97 -7.36
N ILE A 159 -7.43 13.71 -7.49
CA ILE A 159 -8.70 13.16 -7.99
C ILE A 159 -8.54 12.64 -9.42
N GLN A 160 -7.84 13.37 -10.30
CA GLN A 160 -7.53 12.92 -11.66
C GLN A 160 -6.73 11.61 -11.66
N MET A 161 -5.71 11.47 -10.81
CA MET A 161 -4.92 10.23 -10.73
C MET A 161 -5.81 9.03 -10.37
N VAL A 162 -6.70 9.20 -9.37
CA VAL A 162 -7.67 8.16 -8.99
C VAL A 162 -8.63 7.86 -10.14
N TYR A 163 -9.14 8.89 -10.80
CA TYR A 163 -10.03 8.76 -11.96
C TYR A 163 -9.35 8.01 -13.11
N ASP A 164 -8.05 8.21 -13.32
CA ASP A 164 -7.29 7.52 -14.37
C ASP A 164 -7.10 6.03 -14.07
N VAL A 165 -6.93 5.64 -12.80
CA VAL A 165 -6.95 4.22 -12.40
C VAL A 165 -8.33 3.59 -12.61
N ILE A 166 -9.40 4.29 -12.22
CA ILE A 166 -10.79 3.84 -12.45
C ILE A 166 -11.05 3.62 -13.95
N ASN A 167 -10.55 4.52 -14.81
CA ASN A 167 -10.70 4.44 -16.26
C ASN A 167 -9.60 3.64 -16.97
N ARG A 168 -8.81 2.86 -16.23
CA ARG A 168 -7.78 1.95 -16.78
C ARG A 168 -6.72 2.64 -17.64
N LYS A 169 -6.41 3.90 -17.36
CA LYS A 169 -5.27 4.59 -17.99
C LYS A 169 -3.95 4.30 -17.29
N ASN A 170 -4.01 3.94 -16.01
CA ASN A 170 -2.89 3.42 -15.22
C ASN A 170 -3.28 2.05 -14.64
N GLU A 171 -2.35 1.12 -14.63
CA GLU A 171 -2.55 -0.25 -14.16
C GLU A 171 -2.03 -0.39 -12.72
N GLY A 172 -2.93 -0.64 -11.76
CA GLY A 172 -2.59 -0.79 -10.34
C GLY A 172 -3.17 0.31 -9.44
N PRO A 173 -3.26 0.07 -8.12
CA PRO A 173 -3.77 1.03 -7.17
C PRO A 173 -2.74 2.09 -6.78
N ILE A 174 -3.24 3.18 -6.18
CA ILE A 174 -2.43 4.28 -5.65
C ILE A 174 -2.35 4.21 -4.12
N TYR A 175 -1.17 4.42 -3.55
CA TYR A 175 -0.97 4.57 -2.11
C TYR A 175 -0.71 6.04 -1.72
N PHE A 176 -1.69 6.68 -1.07
CA PHE A 176 -1.57 8.03 -0.54
C PHE A 176 -1.09 7.99 0.92
N HIS A 177 0.01 8.67 1.24
CA HIS A 177 0.52 8.59 2.60
C HIS A 177 1.06 9.89 3.18
N CYS A 178 0.94 9.98 4.50
CA CYS A 178 1.63 10.97 5.32
C CYS A 178 2.61 10.25 6.26
N TRP A 179 3.01 10.86 7.38
CA TRP A 179 3.91 10.19 8.33
C TRP A 179 3.22 9.05 9.08
N ASN A 180 2.09 9.34 9.74
CA ASN A 180 1.39 8.35 10.59
C ASN A 180 0.19 7.68 9.92
N GLY A 181 -0.28 8.23 8.82
CA GLY A 181 -1.55 7.79 8.22
C GLY A 181 -2.77 8.26 8.99
N TRP A 182 -2.81 9.52 9.40
CA TRP A 182 -3.98 10.07 10.11
C TRP A 182 -4.49 11.34 9.43
N HIS A 183 -3.64 12.37 9.36
CA HIS A 183 -4.11 13.73 9.05
C HIS A 183 -4.28 13.99 7.56
N GLN A 184 -3.17 14.19 6.84
CA GLN A 184 -3.22 14.58 5.43
C GLN A 184 -3.77 13.46 4.55
N SER A 185 -3.35 12.22 4.78
CA SER A 185 -3.90 11.07 4.05
C SER A 185 -5.35 10.76 4.42
N GLY A 186 -5.78 11.10 5.64
CA GLY A 186 -7.20 11.09 6.00
C GLY A 186 -8.00 12.12 5.21
N TYR A 187 -7.50 13.35 5.08
CA TYR A 187 -8.19 14.40 4.32
C TYR A 187 -8.29 14.04 2.83
N VAL A 188 -7.19 13.65 2.21
CA VAL A 188 -7.18 13.21 0.81
C VAL A 188 -8.15 12.04 0.60
N SER A 189 -8.15 11.07 1.50
CA SER A 189 -9.10 9.96 1.45
C SER A 189 -10.55 10.42 1.58
N ALA A 190 -10.85 11.37 2.47
CA ALA A 190 -12.19 11.92 2.62
C ALA A 190 -12.65 12.63 1.34
N SER A 191 -11.78 13.43 0.71
CA SER A 191 -12.06 14.07 -0.59
C SER A 191 -12.35 13.05 -1.69
N ILE A 192 -11.58 11.96 -1.77
CA ILE A 192 -11.82 10.88 -2.73
C ILE A 192 -13.16 10.19 -2.48
N LEU A 193 -13.52 9.94 -1.21
CA LEU A 193 -14.82 9.35 -0.84
C LEU A 193 -16.00 10.28 -1.16
N LYS A 194 -15.86 11.59 -0.97
CA LYS A 194 -16.86 12.58 -1.39
C LYS A 194 -17.01 12.61 -2.92
N GLN A 195 -15.89 12.51 -3.64
CA GLN A 195 -15.89 12.54 -5.11
C GLN A 195 -16.57 11.30 -5.72
N PHE A 196 -16.28 10.10 -5.21
CA PHE A 196 -16.64 8.85 -5.90
C PHE A 196 -17.63 7.96 -5.15
N CYS A 197 -17.85 8.16 -3.85
CA CYS A 197 -18.70 7.30 -3.01
C CYS A 197 -19.83 8.05 -2.29
N ASP A 198 -20.19 9.24 -2.78
CA ASP A 198 -21.30 10.07 -2.30
C ASP A 198 -21.27 10.30 -0.77
N TYR A 199 -20.08 10.45 -0.19
CA TYR A 199 -19.97 10.90 1.19
C TYR A 199 -20.42 12.36 1.25
N ASP A 200 -21.35 12.67 2.15
CA ASP A 200 -21.65 14.06 2.47
C ASP A 200 -20.58 14.67 3.41
N ASN A 201 -20.78 15.94 3.78
CA ASN A 201 -19.84 16.68 4.63
C ASN A 201 -19.68 16.08 6.03
N ASP A 202 -20.75 15.55 6.61
CA ASP A 202 -20.73 14.97 7.95
C ASP A 202 -20.15 13.55 7.92
N GLU A 203 -20.49 12.75 6.91
CA GLU A 203 -19.92 11.42 6.71
C GLU A 203 -18.42 11.48 6.47
N ALA A 204 -17.94 12.42 5.64
CA ALA A 204 -16.53 12.60 5.38
C ALA A 204 -15.77 13.09 6.63
N TYR A 205 -16.39 13.98 7.40
CA TYR A 205 -15.83 14.45 8.66
C TYR A 205 -15.74 13.32 9.70
N ASP A 206 -16.80 12.54 9.85
CA ASP A 206 -16.85 11.39 10.77
C ASP A 206 -15.84 10.32 10.37
N TYR A 207 -15.73 10.03 9.08
CA TYR A 207 -14.69 9.15 8.55
C TYR A 207 -13.30 9.62 8.97
N TRP A 208 -13.00 10.90 8.78
CA TRP A 208 -11.71 11.47 9.16
C TRP A 208 -11.46 11.35 10.67
N MET A 209 -12.45 11.72 11.48
CA MET A 209 -12.35 11.70 12.94
C MET A 209 -12.08 10.29 13.46
N ARG A 210 -12.80 9.27 12.97
CA ARG A 210 -12.65 7.87 13.41
C ARG A 210 -11.30 7.28 13.01
N ASN A 211 -10.79 7.64 11.83
CA ASN A 211 -9.57 7.05 11.27
C ASN A 211 -8.27 7.78 11.64
N THR A 212 -8.34 8.69 12.61
CA THR A 212 -7.15 9.31 13.25
C THR A 212 -6.63 8.51 14.45
N ASP A 213 -7.32 7.44 14.86
CA ASP A 213 -7.01 6.66 16.06
C ASP A 213 -6.84 7.53 17.32
N GLY A 214 -7.68 8.57 17.44
CA GLY A 214 -7.65 9.54 18.54
C GLY A 214 -6.68 10.71 18.36
N ALA A 215 -5.85 10.72 17.31
CA ALA A 215 -4.92 11.80 17.02
C ALA A 215 -5.59 13.01 16.31
N ASN A 216 -6.80 13.41 16.72
CA ASN A 216 -7.59 14.45 16.03
C ASN A 216 -7.55 15.85 16.70
N LYS A 217 -6.96 15.96 17.89
CA LYS A 217 -6.89 17.23 18.64
C LYS A 217 -5.94 18.23 17.98
N GLY A 218 -6.40 19.46 17.74
CA GLY A 218 -5.59 20.56 17.21
C GLY A 218 -5.48 20.64 15.68
N TYR A 219 -6.26 19.86 14.94
CA TYR A 219 -6.23 19.78 13.47
C TYR A 219 -7.43 20.46 12.80
N ASP A 220 -7.89 21.59 13.33
CA ASP A 220 -9.14 22.23 12.90
C ASP A 220 -9.08 22.71 11.44
N LYS A 221 -7.89 23.08 10.95
CA LYS A 221 -7.68 23.37 9.52
C LYS A 221 -7.99 22.15 8.64
N ILE A 222 -7.52 20.96 9.00
CA ILE A 222 -7.75 19.74 8.22
C ILE A 222 -9.22 19.35 8.27
N LYS A 223 -9.84 19.43 9.45
CA LYS A 223 -11.27 19.22 9.65
C LYS A 223 -12.11 20.13 8.75
N GLN A 224 -11.73 21.39 8.65
CA GLN A 224 -12.39 22.35 7.78
C GLN A 224 -12.19 21.99 6.30
N MET A 225 -10.96 21.65 5.88
CA MET A 225 -10.70 21.21 4.51
C MET A 225 -11.53 19.97 4.10
N VAL A 226 -11.76 19.02 5.02
CA VAL A 226 -12.64 17.86 4.75
C VAL A 226 -14.08 18.29 4.50
N ARG A 227 -14.59 19.23 5.30
CA ARG A 227 -15.96 19.75 5.16
C ARG A 227 -16.11 20.57 3.89
N ASP A 228 -15.14 21.44 3.60
CA ASP A 228 -15.18 22.43 2.53
C ASP A 228 -14.85 21.87 1.14
N PHE A 229 -14.33 20.64 1.04
CA PHE A 229 -14.06 20.01 -0.26
C PHE A 229 -15.37 19.77 -1.02
N GLU A 230 -15.44 20.24 -2.27
CA GLU A 230 -16.58 19.97 -3.16
C GLU A 230 -16.13 19.08 -4.34
N PRO A 231 -16.90 18.05 -4.72
CA PRO A 231 -16.58 17.22 -5.88
C PRO A 231 -16.42 18.01 -7.18
N PHE A 232 -15.46 17.62 -7.99
CA PHE A 232 -15.23 18.17 -9.32
C PHE A 232 -16.19 17.52 -10.32
N ALA A 233 -16.95 18.34 -11.05
CA ALA A 233 -18.01 17.88 -11.96
C ALA A 233 -17.48 17.08 -13.16
N GLU A 234 -16.23 17.28 -13.56
CA GLU A 234 -15.60 16.56 -14.67
C GLU A 234 -15.17 15.12 -14.32
N PHE A 235 -15.14 14.75 -13.03
CA PHE A 235 -14.70 13.43 -12.56
C PHE A 235 -15.88 12.60 -12.05
N THR A 236 -16.78 12.26 -12.96
CA THR A 236 -17.98 11.47 -12.66
C THR A 236 -17.81 10.03 -13.07
N ILE A 237 -18.39 9.11 -12.30
CA ILE A 237 -18.41 7.67 -12.56
C ILE A 237 -19.85 7.17 -12.56
N SER A 238 -20.10 6.03 -13.20
CA SER A 238 -21.42 5.39 -13.16
C SER A 238 -21.72 4.82 -11.76
N ASP A 239 -23.01 4.65 -11.45
CA ASP A 239 -23.42 4.02 -10.19
C ASP A 239 -22.97 2.55 -10.09
N GLU A 240 -22.81 1.87 -11.22
CA GLU A 240 -22.24 0.52 -11.27
C GLU A 240 -20.78 0.52 -10.83
N THR A 241 -19.96 1.42 -11.38
CA THR A 241 -18.56 1.58 -10.99
C THR A 241 -18.43 1.99 -9.53
N LYS A 242 -19.28 2.91 -9.06
CA LYS A 242 -19.35 3.30 -7.64
C LYS A 242 -19.63 2.11 -6.73
N LYS A 243 -20.66 1.33 -7.04
CA LYS A 243 -21.02 0.12 -6.28
C LYS A 243 -19.90 -0.91 -6.26
N LEU A 244 -19.15 -1.02 -7.36
CA LEU A 244 -18.02 -1.93 -7.47
C LEU A 244 -16.85 -1.51 -6.56
N ILE A 245 -16.44 -0.23 -6.59
CA ILE A 245 -15.19 0.20 -5.95
C ILE A 245 -15.36 0.72 -4.51
N CYS A 246 -16.55 1.15 -4.10
CA CYS A 246 -16.74 1.79 -2.79
C CYS A 246 -16.81 0.77 -1.65
N PRO A 247 -15.91 0.84 -0.64
CA PRO A 247 -15.99 -0.01 0.55
C PRO A 247 -17.21 0.33 1.41
N CYS A 248 -17.58 -0.56 2.34
CA CYS A 248 -18.60 -0.20 3.33
C CYS A 248 -18.16 0.98 4.20
N ARG A 249 -19.14 1.79 4.62
CA ARG A 249 -18.91 2.92 5.52
C ARG A 249 -18.57 2.40 6.92
N ALA A 250 -17.65 3.09 7.59
CA ALA A 250 -17.31 2.85 8.98
C ALA A 250 -18.57 2.86 9.86
N LYS A 251 -18.75 1.84 10.71
CA LYS A 251 -19.90 1.75 11.63
C LYS A 251 -19.58 2.38 12.97
#